data_AF-A0A4Q2ZCB4-F1
#
_entry.id   AF-A0A4Q2ZCB4-F1
#
_cell.length_a   1.000
_cell.length_b   1.000
_cell.length_c   1.000
_cell.angle_alpha   90.00
_cell.angle_beta   90.00
_cell.angle_gamma   90.00
#
_symmetry.space_group_name_H-M   'P 1'
#
loop_
_entity.id
_entity.type
_entity.pdbx_description
1 polymer ?
#
loop_
_entity_poly.entity_id
_entity_poly.type
_entity_poly.pdbx_seq_one_letter_code
_entity_poly.pdbx_strand_id
1 'polypeptide(L)'
;MQLDFEDIMASALGRIVVIALFFASALWVGSIIGGIACYVGHFRHTGPPYVLEFLMSPLLLINFWIVPNVAFLAIMMVYVFVADGIGHVAWGVILGVESLFVMLGWGLHLNDLRDIAVAWSCWFVLLVMAETGVWLHRQMRINRWAHELAELRAENAMRNSLRNNDGKAETDGHASMD
;
A
#
# COMPACT_ATOMS: atom_id res chain seq x y z
N MET A 1 6.39 30.35 24.89
CA MET A 1 6.25 29.34 23.83
C MET A 1 7.03 28.12 24.31
N GLN A 2 6.39 27.26 25.11
CA GLN A 2 6.97 25.97 25.49
C GLN A 2 6.90 25.10 24.23
N LEU A 3 8.05 24.72 23.70
CA LEU A 3 8.12 23.61 22.75
C LEU A 3 7.70 22.38 23.53
N ASP A 4 6.48 21.87 23.28
CA ASP A 4 6.03 20.60 23.84
C ASP A 4 6.84 19.47 23.19
N PHE A 5 7.98 19.16 23.80
CA PHE A 5 8.85 18.05 23.41
C PHE A 5 8.09 16.72 23.42
N GLU A 6 7.04 16.59 24.24
CA GLU A 6 6.16 15.42 24.26
C GLU A 6 5.39 15.26 22.94
N ASP A 7 4.81 16.33 22.40
CA ASP A 7 4.10 16.30 21.11
C ASP A 7 5.04 15.99 19.94
N ILE A 8 6.25 16.57 19.97
CA ILE A 8 7.29 16.30 18.95
C ILE A 8 7.74 14.83 19.01
N MET A 9 7.95 14.29 20.20
CA MET A 9 8.36 12.91 20.39
C MET A 9 7.24 11.92 20.03
N ALA A 10 6.00 12.20 20.42
CA ALA A 10 4.84 11.38 20.07
C ALA A 10 4.62 11.34 18.55
N SER A 11 4.75 12.49 17.88
CA SER A 11 4.68 12.59 16.41
C SER A 11 5.79 11.78 15.73
N ALA A 12 7.03 11.91 16.20
CA ALA A 12 8.17 11.19 15.64
C ALA A 12 8.05 9.67 15.82
N LEU A 13 7.68 9.20 17.02
CA LEU A 13 7.45 7.78 17.30
C LEU A 13 6.32 7.21 16.44
N GLY A 14 5.20 7.95 16.33
CA GLY A 14 4.09 7.56 15.46
C GLY A 14 4.54 7.36 14.02
N ARG A 15 5.35 8.28 13.48
CA ARG A 15 5.88 8.17 12.11
C ARG A 15 6.79 6.96 11.93
N ILE A 16 7.68 6.69 12.89
CA ILE A 16 8.56 5.51 12.85
C ILE A 16 7.75 4.22 12.83
N VAL A 17 6.72 4.11 13.68
CA VAL A 17 5.85 2.94 13.75
C VAL A 17 5.10 2.73 12.43
N VAL A 18 4.57 3.80 11.83
CA VAL A 18 3.88 3.73 10.53
C VAL A 18 4.82 3.23 9.43
N ILE A 19 6.05 3.75 9.38
CA ILE A 19 7.05 3.31 8.41
C ILE A 19 7.41 1.84 8.64
N ALA A 20 7.63 1.42 9.89
CA ALA A 20 7.93 0.03 10.21
C ALA A 20 6.80 -0.93 9.77
N LEU A 21 5.53 -0.57 10.04
CA LEU A 21 4.37 -1.34 9.61
C LEU A 21 4.24 -1.38 8.08
N PHE A 22 4.54 -0.27 7.41
CA PHE A 22 4.56 -0.18 5.95
C PHE A 22 5.57 -1.16 5.35
N PHE A 23 6.82 -1.15 5.83
CA PHE A 23 7.84 -2.10 5.39
C PHE A 23 7.46 -3.55 5.72
N ALA A 24 7.02 -3.82 6.94
CA ALA A 24 6.61 -5.15 7.36
C ALA A 24 5.50 -5.70 6.47
N SER A 25 4.51 -4.88 6.11
CA SER A 25 3.43 -5.30 5.21
C SER A 25 3.92 -5.62 3.80
N ALA A 26 4.80 -4.78 3.23
CA ALA A 26 5.32 -5.00 1.88
C ALA A 26 6.20 -6.27 1.82
N LEU A 27 7.06 -6.45 2.82
CA LEU A 27 7.91 -7.62 2.99
C LEU A 27 7.09 -8.90 3.08
N TRP A 28 6.08 -8.90 3.95
CA TRP A 28 5.25 -10.08 4.20
C TRP A 28 4.42 -10.46 2.97
N VAL A 29 3.77 -9.49 2.33
CA VAL A 29 2.97 -9.76 1.13
C VAL A 29 3.88 -10.20 -0.03
N GLY A 30 5.04 -9.55 -0.20
CA GLY A 30 6.03 -9.93 -1.20
C GLY A 30 6.53 -11.37 -1.01
N SER A 31 6.84 -11.75 0.25
CA SER A 31 7.28 -13.10 0.56
C SER A 31 6.20 -14.16 0.35
N ILE A 32 4.93 -13.84 0.65
CA ILE A 32 3.79 -14.72 0.35
C ILE A 32 3.67 -14.93 -1.16
N ILE A 33 3.73 -13.87 -1.97
CA ILE A 33 3.60 -13.97 -3.43
C ILE A 33 4.70 -14.87 -4.02
N GLY A 34 5.96 -14.62 -3.65
CA GLY A 34 7.07 -15.45 -4.11
C GLY A 34 6.98 -16.90 -3.62
N GLY A 35 6.56 -17.10 -2.37
CA GLY A 35 6.35 -18.42 -1.78
C GLY A 35 5.26 -19.23 -2.48
N ILE A 36 4.09 -18.62 -2.72
CA ILE A 36 2.98 -19.25 -3.46
C ILE A 36 3.44 -19.64 -4.85
N ALA A 37 4.14 -18.75 -5.56
CA ALA A 37 4.60 -19.03 -6.92
C ALA A 37 5.58 -20.21 -6.98
N CYS A 38 6.57 -20.26 -6.08
CA CYS A 38 7.50 -21.38 -5.97
C CYS A 38 6.76 -22.68 -5.63
N TYR A 39 5.81 -22.60 -4.70
CA TYR A 39 5.00 -23.73 -4.28
C TYR A 39 4.11 -24.26 -5.42
N VAL A 40 3.47 -23.40 -6.20
CA VAL A 40 2.67 -23.80 -7.38
C VAL A 40 3.54 -24.49 -8.42
N GLY A 41 4.77 -24.01 -8.64
CA GLY A 41 5.75 -24.71 -9.48
C GLY A 41 6.05 -26.12 -8.97
N HIS A 42 6.12 -26.31 -7.65
CA HIS A 42 6.44 -27.59 -7.02
C HIS A 42 5.21 -28.45 -6.66
N PHE A 43 3.99 -28.02 -7.01
CA PHE A 43 2.71 -28.59 -6.53
C PHE A 43 2.56 -30.09 -6.79
N ARG A 44 3.23 -30.62 -7.82
CA ARG A 44 3.24 -32.06 -8.12
C ARG A 44 3.93 -32.91 -7.06
N HIS A 45 4.74 -32.29 -6.19
CA HIS A 45 5.63 -33.00 -5.29
C HIS A 45 5.36 -32.78 -3.79
N THR A 46 4.65 -31.72 -3.38
CA THR A 46 4.61 -31.32 -1.95
C THR A 46 3.25 -31.32 -1.23
N GLY A 47 2.10 -31.52 -1.89
CA GLY A 47 0.79 -31.50 -1.21
C GLY A 47 0.42 -30.12 -0.63
N PRO A 48 -0.85 -29.85 -0.23
CA PRO A 48 -1.38 -28.49 0.02
C PRO A 48 -0.60 -27.71 1.10
N PRO A 49 -0.43 -26.39 0.95
CA PRO A 49 0.35 -25.60 1.89
C PRO A 49 -0.45 -25.34 3.17
N TYR A 50 0.24 -25.32 4.31
CA TYR A 50 -0.40 -25.01 5.59
C TYR A 50 -0.42 -23.49 5.83
N VAL A 51 -1.50 -22.96 6.40
CA VAL A 51 -1.64 -21.51 6.70
C VAL A 51 -0.48 -20.96 7.54
N LEU A 52 0.10 -21.82 8.40
CA LEU A 52 1.27 -21.48 9.23
C LEU A 52 2.52 -21.16 8.39
N GLU A 53 2.69 -21.78 7.22
CA GLU A 53 3.82 -21.54 6.32
C GLU A 53 3.76 -20.13 5.73
N PHE A 54 2.56 -19.60 5.50
CA PHE A 54 2.39 -18.21 5.04
C PHE A 54 2.66 -17.18 6.14
N LEU A 55 2.41 -17.53 7.41
CA LEU A 55 2.78 -16.69 8.55
C LEU A 55 4.31 -16.61 8.70
N MET A 56 5.01 -17.68 8.38
CA MET A 56 6.47 -17.77 8.42
C MET A 56 7.13 -17.37 7.09
N SER A 57 6.36 -16.91 6.10
CA SER A 57 6.86 -16.61 4.76
C SER A 57 8.02 -15.60 4.70
N PRO A 58 8.16 -14.59 5.59
CA PRO A 58 9.34 -13.72 5.56
C PRO A 58 10.66 -14.48 5.78
N LEU A 59 10.63 -15.66 6.41
CA LEU A 59 11.82 -16.50 6.57
C LEU A 59 12.35 -17.04 5.23
N LEU A 60 11.51 -17.07 4.18
CA LEU A 60 11.94 -17.46 2.83
C LEU A 60 12.96 -16.46 2.23
N LEU A 61 13.04 -15.25 2.76
CA LEU A 61 14.04 -14.25 2.37
C LEU A 61 15.45 -14.58 2.91
N ILE A 62 15.54 -15.49 3.88
CA ILE A 62 16.82 -16.02 4.37
C ILE A 62 17.35 -17.04 3.35
N ASN A 63 17.89 -16.52 2.26
CA ASN A 63 18.48 -17.31 1.17
C ASN A 63 19.76 -16.63 0.65
N PHE A 64 20.36 -17.17 -0.43
CA PHE A 64 21.61 -16.64 -1.01
C PHE A 64 21.53 -15.15 -1.38
N TRP A 65 20.33 -14.64 -1.66
CA TRP A 65 20.06 -13.25 -2.03
C TRP A 65 19.77 -12.33 -0.83
N ILE A 66 19.96 -12.79 0.41
CA ILE A 66 19.73 -11.96 1.60
C ILE A 66 20.59 -10.68 1.59
N VAL A 67 21.85 -10.75 1.13
CA VAL A 67 22.77 -9.61 1.12
C VAL A 67 22.27 -8.48 0.20
N PRO A 68 22.00 -8.72 -1.10
CA PRO A 68 21.46 -7.68 -1.98
C PRO A 68 20.06 -7.21 -1.56
N ASN A 69 19.25 -8.10 -0.97
CA ASN A 69 17.94 -7.73 -0.42
C ASN A 69 18.07 -6.72 0.73
N VAL A 70 18.89 -7.01 1.74
CA VAL A 70 19.11 -6.10 2.88
C VAL A 70 19.65 -4.75 2.41
N ALA A 71 20.55 -4.74 1.43
CA ALA A 71 21.05 -3.51 0.83
C ALA A 71 19.93 -2.70 0.14
N PHE A 72 19.07 -3.37 -0.63
CA PHE A 72 17.90 -2.74 -1.26
C PHE A 72 16.94 -2.16 -0.21
N LEU A 73 16.62 -2.91 0.84
CA LEU A 73 15.74 -2.44 1.92
C LEU A 73 16.31 -1.25 2.66
N ALA A 74 17.62 -1.23 2.91
CA ALA A 74 18.28 -0.07 3.51
C ALA A 74 18.14 1.18 2.63
N ILE A 75 18.33 1.05 1.31
CA ILE A 75 18.16 2.16 0.35
C ILE A 75 16.70 2.64 0.33
N MET A 76 15.75 1.71 0.26
CA MET A 76 14.33 2.04 0.26
C MET A 76 13.89 2.68 1.58
N MET A 77 14.45 2.25 2.71
CA MET A 77 14.21 2.87 4.01
C MET A 77 14.65 4.34 4.00
N VAL A 78 15.88 4.61 3.56
CA VAL A 78 16.37 6.00 3.41
C VAL A 78 15.49 6.80 2.46
N TYR A 79 15.08 6.23 1.32
CA TYR A 79 14.19 6.87 0.37
C TYR A 79 12.83 7.26 0.99
N VAL A 80 12.17 6.32 1.69
CA VAL A 80 10.87 6.58 2.32
C VAL A 80 10.98 7.64 3.43
N PHE A 81 12.05 7.60 4.22
CA PHE A 81 12.28 8.58 5.28
C PHE A 81 12.57 9.99 4.74
N VAL A 82 13.41 10.11 3.70
CA VAL A 82 13.84 11.41 3.16
C VAL A 82 12.79 12.03 2.24
N ALA A 83 12.14 11.23 1.40
CA ALA A 83 11.19 11.72 0.41
C ALA A 83 9.75 11.83 0.93
N ASP A 84 9.51 11.53 2.22
CA ASP A 84 8.15 11.33 2.78
C ASP A 84 7.29 10.38 1.92
N GLY A 85 7.97 9.39 1.34
CA GLY A 85 7.48 8.59 0.22
C GLY A 85 6.56 7.45 0.60
N ILE A 86 5.74 7.58 1.66
CA ILE A 86 4.74 6.57 2.02
C ILE A 86 3.63 6.61 0.96
N GLY A 87 3.84 5.84 -0.10
CA GLY A 87 2.95 5.80 -1.24
C GLY A 87 2.80 4.40 -1.79
N HIS A 88 1.67 4.19 -2.48
CA HIS A 88 1.35 2.97 -3.22
C HIS A 88 2.52 2.49 -4.09
N VAL A 89 3.20 3.41 -4.78
CA VAL A 89 4.28 3.06 -5.71
C VAL A 89 5.49 2.51 -4.96
N ALA A 90 5.90 3.16 -3.86
CA ALA A 90 7.02 2.68 -3.05
C ALA A 90 6.69 1.31 -2.44
N TRP A 91 5.45 1.11 -2.00
CA TRP A 91 4.97 -0.17 -1.45
C TRP A 91 5.02 -1.28 -2.50
N GLY A 92 4.49 -1.02 -3.70
CA GLY A 92 4.49 -1.98 -4.82
C GLY A 92 5.89 -2.33 -5.29
N VAL A 93 6.81 -1.35 -5.32
CA VAL A 93 8.23 -1.59 -5.64
C VAL A 93 8.89 -2.50 -4.61
N ILE A 94 8.71 -2.23 -3.31
CA ILE A 94 9.27 -3.10 -2.25
C ILE A 94 8.68 -4.51 -2.38
N LEU A 95 7.36 -4.65 -2.40
CA LEU A 95 6.69 -5.94 -2.55
C LEU A 95 7.20 -6.72 -3.77
N GLY A 96 7.30 -6.05 -4.93
CA GLY A 96 7.75 -6.68 -6.17
C GLY A 96 9.19 -7.18 -6.08
N VAL A 97 10.10 -6.36 -5.56
CA VAL A 97 11.52 -6.72 -5.38
C VAL A 97 11.68 -7.83 -4.33
N GLU A 98 10.95 -7.78 -3.22
CA GLU A 98 10.96 -8.83 -2.19
C GLU A 98 10.49 -10.17 -2.75
N SER A 99 9.38 -10.16 -3.49
CA SER A 99 8.88 -11.37 -4.14
C SER A 99 9.87 -11.92 -5.18
N LEU A 100 10.59 -11.04 -5.89
CA LEU A 100 11.62 -11.43 -6.85
C LEU A 100 12.80 -12.10 -6.14
N PHE A 101 13.25 -11.59 -4.99
CA PHE A 101 14.32 -12.22 -4.22
C PHE A 101 13.94 -13.61 -3.67
N VAL A 102 12.68 -13.81 -3.29
CA VAL A 102 12.19 -15.16 -2.98
C VAL A 102 12.24 -16.07 -4.21
N MET A 103 11.75 -15.58 -5.36
CA MET A 103 11.78 -16.34 -6.63
C MET A 103 13.20 -16.68 -7.08
N LEU A 104 14.15 -15.77 -6.94
CA LEU A 104 15.55 -16.01 -7.31
C LEU A 104 16.26 -16.96 -6.33
N GLY A 105 15.89 -16.95 -5.05
CA GLY A 105 16.45 -17.87 -4.05
C GLY A 105 15.91 -19.29 -4.19
N TRP A 106 14.60 -19.43 -4.30
CA TRP A 106 13.91 -20.72 -4.24
C TRP A 106 13.60 -21.31 -5.62
N GLY A 107 13.37 -20.47 -6.63
CA GLY A 107 13.10 -20.92 -8.01
C GLY A 107 14.25 -21.69 -8.64
N LEU A 108 15.49 -21.50 -8.17
CA LEU A 108 16.65 -22.29 -8.57
C LEU A 108 16.64 -23.74 -8.06
N HIS A 109 15.80 -24.05 -7.06
CA HIS A 109 15.65 -25.41 -6.52
C HIS A 109 14.64 -26.26 -7.33
N LEU A 110 13.99 -25.67 -8.34
CA LEU A 110 13.10 -26.39 -9.25
C LEU A 110 13.95 -27.14 -10.30
N ASN A 111 13.72 -28.44 -10.42
CA ASN A 111 14.53 -29.32 -11.29
C ASN A 111 14.00 -29.43 -12.73
N ASP A 112 12.71 -29.12 -12.96
CA ASP A 112 12.07 -29.18 -14.28
C ASP A 112 11.86 -27.77 -14.85
N LEU A 113 12.25 -27.57 -16.11
CA LEU A 113 11.98 -26.34 -16.87
C LEU A 113 10.49 -25.99 -16.90
N ARG A 114 9.61 -27.00 -16.92
CA ARG A 114 8.16 -26.79 -16.88
C ARG A 114 7.72 -26.19 -15.56
N ASP A 115 8.21 -26.70 -14.45
CA ASP A 115 7.88 -26.22 -13.10
C ASP A 115 8.41 -24.80 -12.88
N ILE A 116 9.62 -24.52 -13.40
CA ILE A 116 10.18 -23.17 -13.44
C ILE A 116 9.25 -22.23 -14.21
N ALA A 117 8.86 -22.57 -15.45
CA ALA A 117 7.99 -21.71 -16.26
C ALA A 117 6.61 -21.46 -15.59
N VAL A 118 6.06 -22.48 -14.93
CA VAL A 118 4.80 -22.36 -14.17
C VAL A 118 4.97 -21.44 -12.96
N ALA A 119 6.05 -21.59 -12.19
CA ALA A 119 6.34 -20.72 -11.05
C ALA A 119 6.49 -19.25 -11.48
N TRP A 120 7.28 -18.98 -12.52
CA TRP A 120 7.52 -17.61 -13.00
C TRP A 120 6.27 -16.96 -13.60
N SER A 121 5.45 -17.72 -14.34
CA SER A 121 4.17 -17.20 -14.85
C SER A 121 3.16 -16.96 -13.74
N CYS A 122 3.08 -17.85 -12.75
CA CYS A 122 2.25 -17.65 -11.56
C CYS A 122 2.68 -16.41 -10.77
N TRP A 123 3.97 -16.24 -10.53
CA TRP A 123 4.53 -15.05 -9.87
C TRP A 123 4.14 -13.76 -10.59
N PHE A 124 4.29 -13.72 -11.92
CA PHE A 124 3.92 -12.54 -12.70
C PHE A 124 2.43 -12.21 -12.59
N VAL A 125 1.56 -13.22 -12.70
CA VAL A 125 0.10 -13.04 -12.56
C VAL A 125 -0.26 -12.53 -11.16
N LEU A 126 0.33 -13.11 -10.11
CA LEU A 126 0.08 -12.68 -8.73
C LEU A 126 0.52 -11.24 -8.49
N LEU A 127 1.66 -10.80 -9.05
CA LEU A 127 2.09 -9.40 -8.96
C LEU A 127 1.12 -8.45 -9.66
N VAL A 128 0.68 -8.79 -10.87
CA VAL A 128 -0.30 -7.98 -11.60
C VAL A 128 -1.61 -7.90 -10.80
N MET A 129 -2.08 -9.01 -10.23
CA MET A 129 -3.29 -9.04 -9.40
C MET A 129 -3.14 -8.21 -8.11
N ALA A 130 -1.99 -8.29 -7.45
CA ALA A 130 -1.71 -7.50 -6.25
C ALA A 130 -1.70 -5.99 -6.56
N GLU A 131 -0.94 -5.57 -7.58
CA GLU A 131 -0.83 -4.16 -7.96
C GLU A 131 -2.18 -3.61 -8.44
N THR A 132 -2.90 -4.35 -9.28
CA THR A 132 -4.24 -3.94 -9.74
C THR A 132 -5.25 -3.86 -8.59
N GLY A 133 -5.18 -4.79 -7.63
CA GLY A 133 -6.02 -4.78 -6.44
C GLY A 133 -5.80 -3.54 -5.57
N VAL A 134 -4.52 -3.20 -5.29
CA VAL A 134 -4.19 -2.00 -4.50
C VAL A 134 -4.55 -0.72 -5.28
N TRP A 135 -4.28 -0.68 -6.58
CA TRP A 135 -4.67 0.44 -7.43
C TRP A 135 -6.18 0.67 -7.42
N LEU A 136 -6.98 -0.39 -7.58
CA LEU A 136 -8.44 -0.32 -7.57
C LEU A 136 -8.96 0.15 -6.21
N HIS A 137 -8.40 -0.37 -5.11
CA HIS A 137 -8.76 0.07 -3.77
C HIS A 137 -8.49 1.56 -3.57
N ARG A 138 -7.35 2.06 -4.06
CA ARG A 138 -7.00 3.48 -4.02
C ARG A 138 -7.99 4.32 -4.83
N GLN A 139 -8.35 3.90 -6.04
CA GLN A 139 -9.33 4.60 -6.88
C GLN A 139 -10.70 4.67 -6.20
N MET A 140 -11.16 3.56 -5.62
CA MET A 140 -12.43 3.54 -4.88
C MET A 140 -12.45 4.51 -3.70
N ARG A 141 -11.35 4.61 -2.95
CA ARG A 141 -11.25 5.60 -1.87
C ARG A 141 -11.31 7.02 -2.42
N ILE A 142 -10.49 7.35 -3.40
CA ILE A 142 -10.47 8.70 -3.98
C ILE A 142 -11.86 9.09 -4.51
N ASN A 143 -12.55 8.16 -5.17
CA ASN A 143 -13.89 8.41 -5.71
C ASN A 143 -14.92 8.70 -4.60
N ARG A 144 -14.89 7.97 -3.47
CA ARG A 144 -15.77 8.26 -2.32
C ARG A 144 -15.50 9.65 -1.74
N TRP A 145 -14.23 9.98 -1.53
CA TRP A 145 -13.84 11.30 -1.03
C TRP A 145 -14.26 12.42 -1.98
N ALA A 146 -14.16 12.20 -3.30
CA ALA A 146 -14.62 13.16 -4.29
C ALA A 146 -16.14 13.35 -4.24
N HIS A 147 -16.90 12.29 -3.99
CA HIS A 147 -18.35 12.35 -3.83
C HIS A 147 -18.75 13.13 -2.59
N GLU A 148 -18.17 12.79 -1.43
CA GLU A 148 -18.41 13.49 -0.15
C GLU A 148 -18.07 14.99 -0.26
N LEU A 149 -16.96 15.32 -0.93
CA LEU A 149 -16.57 16.71 -1.15
C LEU A 149 -17.54 17.44 -2.09
N ALA A 150 -18.08 16.76 -3.10
CA ALA A 150 -19.07 17.33 -4.01
C ALA A 150 -20.39 17.62 -3.29
N GLU A 151 -20.84 16.70 -2.43
CA GLU A 151 -22.03 16.89 -1.57
C GLU A 151 -21.85 18.08 -0.63
N LEU A 152 -20.73 18.15 0.10
CA LEU A 152 -20.43 19.27 1.00
C LEU A 152 -20.35 20.61 0.27
N ARG A 153 -19.84 20.63 -0.97
CA ARG A 153 -19.84 21.84 -1.82
C ARG A 153 -21.24 22.23 -2.27
N ALA A 154 -22.08 21.26 -2.62
CA ALA A 154 -23.47 21.51 -2.99
C ALA A 154 -24.28 22.05 -1.80
N GLU A 155 -24.12 21.49 -0.60
CA GLU A 155 -24.75 21.98 0.63
C GLU A 155 -24.31 23.40 0.98
N ASN A 156 -23.02 23.70 0.88
CA ASN A 156 -22.50 25.05 1.11
C ASN A 156 -23.00 26.06 0.07
N ALA A 157 -23.08 25.66 -1.20
CA ALA A 157 -23.65 26.51 -2.25
C ALA A 157 -25.15 26.78 -2.00
N MET A 158 -25.91 25.76 -1.60
CA MET A 158 -27.32 25.90 -1.24
C MET A 158 -27.51 26.83 -0.04
N ARG A 159 -26.74 26.65 1.03
CA ARG A 159 -26.78 27.55 2.21
C ARG A 159 -26.42 28.99 1.85
N ASN A 160 -25.41 29.21 1.01
CA ASN A 160 -25.07 30.55 0.55
C ASN A 160 -26.18 31.17 -0.31
N SER A 161 -26.87 30.38 -1.12
CA SER A 161 -28.00 30.87 -1.91
C SER A 161 -29.21 31.25 -1.03
N LEU A 162 -29.50 30.46 0.00
CA LEU A 162 -30.54 30.76 0.99
C LEU A 162 -30.20 32.02 1.77
N ARG A 163 -28.97 32.15 2.27
CA ARG A 163 -28.53 33.34 3.02
C ARG A 163 -28.57 34.62 2.19
N ASN A 164 -28.24 34.54 0.90
CA ASN A 164 -28.33 35.68 -0.01
C ASN A 164 -29.76 36.05 -0.37
N ASN A 165 -30.68 35.08 -0.41
CA ASN A 165 -32.10 35.34 -0.65
C ASN A 165 -32.79 35.94 0.58
N ASP A 166 -32.49 35.45 1.79
CA ASP A 166 -33.02 36.02 3.04
C ASP A 166 -32.53 37.47 3.23
N GLY A 167 -31.25 37.75 2.95
CA GLY A 167 -30.70 39.10 3.03
C GLY A 167 -31.28 40.07 1.98
N LYS A 168 -31.69 39.57 0.80
CA LYS A 168 -32.39 40.36 -0.22
C LYS A 168 -33.84 40.68 0.19
N ALA A 169 -34.54 39.72 0.80
CA ALA A 169 -35.90 39.93 1.27
C ALA A 169 -35.98 41.01 2.36
N GLU A 170 -34.97 41.09 3.25
CA GLU A 170 -34.87 42.17 4.25
C GLU A 170 -34.56 43.54 3.64
N THR A 171 -33.76 43.62 2.57
CA THR A 171 -33.42 44.90 1.92
C THR A 171 -34.57 45.43 1.06
N ASP A 172 -35.29 44.56 0.35
CA ASP A 172 -36.45 44.95 -0.47
C ASP A 172 -37.67 45.31 0.40
N GLY A 173 -37.84 44.69 1.57
CA GLY A 173 -38.90 45.03 2.53
C GLY A 173 -38.72 46.40 3.22
N HIS A 174 -37.47 46.86 3.35
CA HIS A 174 -37.17 48.20 3.88
C HIS A 174 -37.32 49.31 2.83
N ALA A 175 -37.14 49.00 1.55
CA ALA A 175 -37.24 49.97 0.45
C ALA A 175 -38.70 50.30 0.03
N SER A 176 -39.70 49.54 0.50
CA SER A 176 -41.12 49.76 0.19
C SER A 176 -41.91 50.49 1.28
N MET A 177 -41.25 51.03 2.30
CA MET A 177 -41.87 51.78 3.40
C MET A 177 -41.61 53.29 3.38
N ASP A 178 -40.85 53.78 2.40
CA ASP A 178 -40.70 55.22 2.07
C ASP A 178 -41.51 55.57 0.82
#